data_AF-A0A9E1WTR0-F1
#
_entry.id   AF-A0A9E1WTR0-F1
#
_cell.length_a   1.000
_cell.length_b   1.000
_cell.length_c   1.000
_cell.angle_alpha   90.00
_cell.angle_beta   90.00
_cell.angle_gamma   90.00
#
_symmetry.space_group_name_H-M   'P 1'
#
loop_
_entity.id
_entity.type
_entity.pdbx_description
1 polymer ?
#
loop_
_entity_poly.entity_id
_entity_poly.type
_entity_poly.pdbx_seq_one_letter_code
_entity_poly.pdbx_strand_id
1 'polypeptide(L)'
;MAKKNRNKSTPTSGHLVIEQDKVHQALTDPVLVIESPCFTKKNAEELVFEIPNIIPRLPISWYSPAIDRAMPPKRTVAALLTREEEGVLFRQYNYARLQLQTLQDKITHSRKPKQHDLHELVRWYDISIDKRAHIVERNLALVLA
;
A
#
# COMPACT_ATOMS: atom_id res chain seq x y z
N MET A 1 7.68 40.25 24.37
CA MET A 1 7.96 38.81 24.66
C MET A 1 6.65 38.08 24.83
N ALA A 2 6.26 37.19 23.91
CA ALA A 2 5.04 36.38 24.03
C ALA A 2 5.37 34.92 23.70
N LYS A 3 5.37 34.04 24.72
CA LYS A 3 5.55 32.60 24.58
C LYS A 3 4.26 31.99 24.04
N LYS A 4 4.28 31.53 22.78
CA LYS A 4 3.20 30.76 22.16
C LYS A 4 3.22 29.33 22.72
N ASN A 5 2.24 29.00 23.56
CA ASN A 5 2.01 27.64 24.06
C ASN A 5 1.66 26.71 22.88
N ARG A 6 2.47 25.67 22.67
CA ARG A 6 2.12 24.54 21.80
C ARG A 6 1.31 23.55 22.62
N ASN A 7 0.01 23.50 22.38
CA ASN A 7 -0.85 22.43 22.88
C ASN A 7 -0.40 21.12 22.21
N LYS A 8 0.27 20.25 22.97
CA LYS A 8 0.45 18.85 22.60
C LYS A 8 -0.86 18.13 22.94
N SER A 9 -1.70 17.92 21.94
CA SER A 9 -2.87 17.03 22.05
C SER A 9 -2.38 15.62 22.35
N THR A 10 -2.67 15.11 23.54
CA THR A 10 -2.41 13.72 23.92
C THR A 10 -3.33 12.80 23.12
N PRO A 11 -2.81 11.71 22.51
CA PRO A 11 -3.63 10.80 21.73
C PRO A 11 -4.64 10.08 22.64
N THR A 12 -5.91 10.07 22.21
CA THR A 12 -7.01 9.40 22.89
C THR A 12 -6.79 7.88 22.87
N SER A 13 -7.13 7.18 23.96
CA SER A 13 -6.78 5.76 24.21
C SER A 13 -7.11 4.80 23.05
N GLY A 14 -8.20 5.03 22.30
CA GLY A 14 -8.55 4.21 21.12
C GLY A 14 -7.61 4.35 19.92
N HIS A 15 -6.99 5.52 19.70
CA HIS A 15 -6.03 5.71 18.61
C HIS A 15 -4.76 4.88 18.82
N LEU A 16 -4.32 4.77 20.08
CA LEU A 16 -3.13 3.99 20.45
C LEU A 16 -3.34 2.49 20.20
N VAL A 17 -4.55 1.98 20.46
CA VAL A 17 -4.89 0.57 20.21
C VAL A 17 -4.89 0.26 18.71
N ILE A 18 -5.54 1.11 17.89
CA ILE A 18 -5.58 0.93 16.42
C ILE A 18 -4.17 0.96 15.83
N GLU A 19 -3.32 1.86 16.32
CA GLU A 19 -1.92 1.98 15.87
C GLU A 19 -1.10 0.75 16.27
N GLN A 20 -1.30 0.19 17.47
CA GLN A 20 -0.66 -1.04 17.92
C GLN A 20 -1.07 -2.26 17.11
N ASP A 21 -2.36 -2.41 16.80
CA ASP A 21 -2.87 -3.52 15.98
C ASP A 21 -2.28 -3.48 14.57
N LYS A 22 -2.22 -2.28 13.97
CA LYS A 22 -1.58 -2.10 12.65
C LYS A 22 -0.10 -2.46 12.67
N VAL A 23 0.63 -2.02 13.69
CA VAL A 23 2.05 -2.38 13.86
C VAL A 23 2.20 -3.90 13.98
N HIS A 24 1.36 -4.56 14.77
CA HIS A 24 1.40 -6.02 14.93
C HIS A 24 1.15 -6.74 13.60
N GLN A 25 0.13 -6.32 12.84
CA GLN A 25 -0.16 -6.88 11.51
C GLN A 25 1.03 -6.67 10.56
N ALA A 26 1.55 -5.44 10.50
CA ALA A 26 2.67 -5.09 9.65
C ALA A 26 3.97 -5.84 10.00
N LEU A 27 4.14 -6.33 11.23
CA LEU A 27 5.27 -7.16 11.63
C LEU A 27 5.06 -8.65 11.36
N THR A 28 3.81 -9.12 11.40
CA THR A 28 3.49 -10.55 11.35
C THR A 28 3.24 -11.03 9.93
N ASP A 29 2.69 -10.16 9.08
CA ASP A 29 2.33 -10.53 7.71
C ASP A 29 3.59 -10.88 6.89
N PRO A 30 3.65 -12.08 6.29
CA PRO A 30 4.83 -12.51 5.55
C PRO A 30 5.01 -11.69 4.27
N VAL A 31 6.23 -11.20 4.09
CA VAL A 31 6.62 -10.40 2.93
C VAL A 31 7.55 -11.20 2.02
N LEU A 32 7.19 -11.29 0.75
CA LEU A 32 8.00 -11.85 -0.32
C LEU A 32 8.31 -10.74 -1.32
N VAL A 33 9.60 -10.48 -1.52
CA VAL A 33 10.08 -9.44 -2.42
C VAL A 33 10.67 -10.10 -3.65
N ILE A 34 10.22 -9.66 -4.82
CA ILE A 34 10.84 -10.04 -6.08
C ILE A 34 11.91 -9.00 -6.39
N GLU A 35 13.16 -9.43 -6.55
CA GLU A 35 14.26 -8.53 -6.84
C GLU A 35 14.06 -7.81 -8.17
N SER A 36 14.43 -6.53 -8.19
CA SER A 36 14.43 -5.72 -9.41
C SER A 36 15.69 -4.85 -9.45
N PRO A 37 16.37 -4.73 -10.61
CA PRO A 37 17.56 -3.90 -10.74
C PRO A 37 17.35 -2.41 -10.40
N CYS A 38 16.11 -1.92 -10.45
CA CYS A 38 15.82 -0.53 -10.10
C CYS A 38 15.84 -0.27 -8.58
N PHE A 39 15.70 -1.30 -7.74
CA PHE A 39 15.60 -1.16 -6.29
C PHE A 39 16.95 -0.87 -5.62
N THR A 40 18.06 -1.19 -6.28
CA THR A 40 19.42 -0.94 -5.78
C THR A 40 19.88 0.50 -6.00
N LYS A 41 19.13 1.28 -6.80
CA LYS A 41 19.47 2.67 -7.10
C LYS A 41 19.17 3.57 -5.90
N LYS A 42 19.97 4.62 -5.70
CA LYS A 42 19.80 5.57 -4.59
C LYS A 42 18.45 6.31 -4.65
N ASN A 43 17.93 6.54 -5.84
CA ASN A 43 16.64 7.18 -6.09
C ASN A 43 15.54 6.15 -6.47
N ALA A 44 15.61 4.94 -5.92
CA ALA A 44 14.66 3.87 -6.26
C ALA A 44 13.20 4.26 -5.97
N GLU A 45 12.92 4.93 -4.84
CA GLU A 45 11.55 5.35 -4.49
C GLU A 45 10.97 6.26 -5.56
N GLU A 46 11.71 7.31 -5.96
CA GLU A 46 11.33 8.22 -7.03
C GLU A 46 11.13 7.48 -8.36
N LEU A 47 12.08 6.62 -8.76
CA LEU A 47 11.99 5.85 -10.00
C LEU A 47 10.79 4.89 -10.05
N VAL A 48 10.27 4.48 -8.91
CA VAL A 48 9.13 3.56 -8.80
C VAL A 48 7.80 4.32 -8.73
N PHE A 49 7.75 5.45 -8.02
CA PHE A 49 6.51 6.18 -7.76
C PHE A 49 6.29 7.42 -8.62
N GLU A 50 7.33 8.03 -9.19
CA GLU A 50 7.21 9.17 -10.12
C GLU A 50 6.87 8.77 -11.56
N ILE A 51 6.65 7.48 -11.82
CA ILE A 51 6.20 7.02 -13.14
C ILE A 51 4.80 7.63 -13.38
N PRO A 52 4.63 8.50 -14.39
CA PRO A 52 3.43 9.34 -14.56
C PRO A 52 2.19 8.59 -15.05
N ASN A 53 2.14 7.28 -14.89
CA ASN A 53 1.01 6.47 -15.30
C ASN A 53 -0.02 6.44 -14.16
N ILE A 54 -0.91 7.44 -14.14
CA ILE A 54 -2.08 7.45 -13.27
C ILE A 54 -3.02 6.34 -13.77
N ILE A 55 -2.77 5.12 -13.31
CA ILE A 55 -3.63 3.99 -13.61
C ILE A 55 -4.91 4.20 -12.78
N PRO A 56 -6.10 4.31 -13.42
CA PRO A 56 -7.33 4.58 -12.69
C PRO A 56 -7.65 3.44 -11.72
N ARG A 57 -8.22 3.78 -10.57
CA ARG A 57 -8.85 2.81 -9.66
C ARG A 57 -10.24 2.47 -10.18
N LEU A 58 -10.66 1.22 -9.98
CA LEU A 58 -11.99 0.78 -10.35
C LEU A 58 -12.81 0.51 -9.08
N PRO A 59 -14.02 1.08 -8.93
CA PRO A 59 -14.82 0.88 -7.73
C PRO A 59 -15.34 -0.55 -7.66
N ILE A 60 -15.22 -1.25 -6.52
CA ILE A 60 -15.66 -2.66 -6.35
C ILE A 60 -17.12 -2.90 -6.83
N SER A 61 -17.96 -1.86 -6.82
CA SER A 61 -19.31 -1.89 -7.38
C SER A 61 -19.39 -2.20 -8.88
N TRP A 62 -18.30 -2.10 -9.64
CA TRP A 62 -18.30 -2.54 -11.05
C TRP A 62 -18.56 -4.05 -11.17
N TYR A 63 -18.29 -4.82 -10.12
CA TYR A 63 -18.46 -6.27 -10.11
C TYR A 63 -19.66 -6.77 -9.29
N SER A 64 -20.09 -6.06 -8.24
CA SER A 64 -21.03 -6.57 -7.23
C SER A 64 -22.13 -7.50 -7.82
N PRO A 65 -22.06 -8.82 -7.60
CA PRO A 65 -23.00 -9.79 -8.17
C PRO A 65 -24.45 -9.56 -7.72
N ALA A 66 -24.63 -8.81 -6.62
CA ALA A 66 -25.90 -8.43 -6.03
C ALA A 66 -26.43 -7.08 -6.56
N ILE A 67 -25.66 -6.33 -7.34
CA ILE A 67 -26.20 -5.18 -8.08
C ILE A 67 -27.07 -5.74 -9.20
N ASP A 68 -28.32 -5.29 -9.20
CA ASP A 68 -29.35 -5.66 -10.14
C ASP A 68 -28.80 -5.72 -11.58
N ARG A 69 -28.89 -6.90 -12.21
CA ARG A 69 -28.45 -7.15 -13.59
C ARG A 69 -29.24 -6.31 -14.61
N ALA A 70 -30.29 -5.62 -14.20
CA ALA A 70 -31.06 -4.71 -15.05
C ALA A 70 -30.22 -3.54 -15.61
N MET A 71 -29.13 -3.13 -14.92
CA MET A 71 -28.19 -2.14 -15.46
C MET A 71 -26.74 -2.64 -15.32
N PRO A 72 -26.24 -3.42 -16.30
CA PRO A 72 -24.84 -3.82 -16.29
C PRO A 72 -23.95 -2.57 -16.38
N PRO A 73 -22.87 -2.47 -15.58
CA PRO A 73 -21.91 -1.40 -15.72
C PRO A 73 -21.34 -1.37 -17.14
N LYS A 74 -21.15 -0.18 -17.71
CA LYS A 74 -20.65 0.00 -19.08
C LYS A 74 -19.35 -0.79 -19.25
N ARG A 75 -19.27 -1.67 -20.27
CA ARG A 75 -18.10 -2.53 -20.58
C ARG A 75 -16.77 -1.79 -20.63
N THR A 76 -16.77 -0.49 -20.92
CA THR A 76 -15.58 0.37 -20.93
C THR A 76 -14.93 0.59 -19.55
N VAL A 77 -15.63 0.29 -18.45
CA VAL A 77 -15.12 0.45 -17.08
C VAL A 77 -14.13 -0.68 -16.69
N ALA A 78 -14.18 -1.82 -17.38
CA ALA A 78 -13.37 -3.01 -17.04
C ALA A 78 -12.26 -3.30 -18.08
N ALA A 79 -11.72 -2.28 -18.75
CA ALA A 79 -10.62 -2.48 -19.69
C ALA A 79 -9.42 -3.12 -18.96
N LEU A 80 -8.89 -4.25 -19.44
CA LEU A 80 -7.74 -4.90 -18.81
C LEU A 80 -6.52 -3.97 -18.76
N LEU A 81 -5.61 -4.20 -17.80
CA LEU A 81 -4.34 -3.48 -17.76
C LEU A 81 -3.52 -3.81 -19.00
N THR A 82 -2.80 -2.83 -19.54
CA THR A 82 -1.70 -3.14 -20.46
C THR A 82 -0.53 -3.75 -19.68
N ARG A 83 0.39 -4.42 -20.38
CA ARG A 83 1.59 -5.00 -19.77
C ARG A 83 2.43 -3.95 -19.05
N GLU A 84 2.50 -2.74 -19.60
CA GLU A 84 3.23 -1.61 -19.02
C GLU A 84 2.55 -1.13 -17.74
N GLU A 85 1.22 -1.00 -17.74
CA GLU A 85 0.45 -0.59 -16.55
C GLU A 85 0.57 -1.62 -15.42
N GLU A 86 0.42 -2.90 -15.73
CA GLU A 86 0.60 -3.99 -14.78
C GLU A 86 2.03 -3.99 -14.22
N GLY A 87 3.04 -3.81 -15.09
CA GLY A 87 4.43 -3.68 -14.68
C GLY A 87 4.69 -2.53 -13.71
N VAL A 88 3.99 -1.40 -13.87
CA VAL A 88 4.07 -0.26 -12.94
C VAL A 88 3.48 -0.63 -11.58
N LEU A 89 2.25 -1.17 -11.54
CA LEU A 89 1.60 -1.54 -10.27
C LEU A 89 2.38 -2.60 -9.51
N PHE A 90 2.84 -3.64 -10.21
CA PHE A 90 3.65 -4.70 -9.60
C PHE A 90 4.97 -4.17 -9.08
N ARG A 91 5.63 -3.25 -9.79
CA ARG A 91 6.88 -2.63 -9.32
C ARG A 91 6.66 -1.81 -8.05
N GLN A 92 5.61 -0.99 -8.02
CA GLN A 92 5.23 -0.19 -6.84
C GLN A 92 4.90 -1.08 -5.65
N TYR A 93 4.10 -2.12 -5.86
CA TYR A 93 3.77 -3.09 -4.83
C TYR A 93 5.02 -3.80 -4.27
N ASN A 94 5.89 -4.30 -5.15
CA ASN A 94 7.12 -4.99 -4.73
C ASN A 94 8.09 -4.06 -4.00
N TYR A 95 8.22 -2.81 -4.43
CA TYR A 95 9.09 -1.85 -3.73
C TYR A 95 8.57 -1.52 -2.33
N ALA A 96 7.25 -1.33 -2.18
CA ALA A 96 6.66 -1.13 -0.86
C ALA A 96 6.92 -2.32 0.08
N ARG A 97 6.84 -3.55 -0.46
CA ARG A 97 7.21 -4.77 0.28
C ARG A 97 8.69 -4.84 0.64
N LEU A 98 9.59 -4.41 -0.24
CA LEU A 98 11.02 -4.33 0.09
C LEU A 98 11.30 -3.42 1.28
N GLN A 99 10.67 -2.25 1.31
CA GLN A 99 10.79 -1.31 2.44
C GLN A 99 10.19 -1.91 3.71
N LEU A 100 9.01 -2.54 3.60
CA LEU A 100 8.35 -3.21 4.72
C LEU A 100 9.23 -4.33 5.30
N GLN A 101 9.79 -5.21 4.46
CA GLN A 101 10.69 -6.29 4.89
C GLN A 101 11.93 -5.74 5.60
N THR A 102 12.55 -4.70 5.01
CA THR A 102 13.74 -4.06 5.61
C THR A 102 13.43 -3.51 7.01
N LEU A 103 12.22 -2.95 7.21
CA LEU A 103 11.76 -2.45 8.50
C LEU A 103 11.40 -3.58 9.47
N GLN A 104 10.73 -4.64 9.00
CA GLN A 104 10.46 -5.85 9.79
C GLN A 104 11.77 -6.43 10.35
N ASP A 105 12.78 -6.59 9.50
CA ASP A 105 14.09 -7.10 9.90
C ASP A 105 14.76 -6.16 10.92
N LYS A 106 14.79 -4.85 10.62
CA LYS A 106 15.38 -3.84 11.51
C LYS A 106 14.72 -3.80 12.89
N ILE A 107 13.40 -3.89 12.94
CA ILE A 107 12.62 -3.83 14.19
C ILE A 107 12.80 -5.13 14.98
N THR A 108 12.73 -6.29 14.32
CA THR A 108 12.87 -7.61 14.95
C THR A 108 14.25 -7.80 15.59
N HIS A 109 15.31 -7.28 14.95
CA HIS A 109 16.68 -7.33 15.51
C HIS A 109 16.95 -6.24 16.55
N SER A 110 16.05 -5.27 16.73
CA SER A 110 16.20 -4.18 17.71
C SER A 110 15.54 -4.52 19.04
N ARG A 111 16.29 -4.36 20.14
CA ARG A 111 15.73 -4.52 21.49
C ARG A 111 14.70 -3.45 21.86
N LYS A 112 14.78 -2.28 21.23
CA LYS A 112 13.86 -1.14 21.41
C LYS A 112 13.67 -0.45 20.06
N PRO A 113 12.64 -0.80 19.28
CA PRO A 113 12.37 -0.13 18.01
C PRO A 113 12.10 1.36 18.24
N LYS A 114 12.62 2.19 17.34
CA LYS A 114 12.38 3.64 17.39
C LYS A 114 10.96 3.92 16.92
N GLN A 115 10.31 4.91 17.52
CA GLN A 115 8.96 5.31 17.11
C GLN A 115 8.90 5.62 15.60
N HIS A 116 9.90 6.34 15.07
CA HIS A 116 9.98 6.62 13.63
C HIS A 116 9.94 5.35 12.76
N ASP A 117 10.65 4.29 13.15
CA ASP A 117 10.69 3.03 12.39
C ASP A 117 9.30 2.36 12.38
N LEU A 118 8.55 2.45 13.48
CA LEU A 118 7.18 1.92 13.57
C LEU A 118 6.20 2.70 12.69
N HIS A 119 6.32 4.03 12.64
CA HIS A 119 5.51 4.87 11.75
C HIS A 119 5.80 4.58 10.28
N GLU A 120 7.07 4.44 9.90
CA GLU A 120 7.46 4.06 8.54
C GLU A 120 6.96 2.65 8.20
N LEU A 121 7.01 1.71 9.15
CA LEU A 121 6.49 0.35 8.96
C LEU A 121 5.01 0.39 8.59
N VAL A 122 4.20 1.12 9.37
CA VAL A 122 2.76 1.26 9.11
C VAL A 122 2.50 1.97 7.77
N ARG A 123 3.27 3.02 7.46
CA ARG A 123 3.18 3.72 6.17
C ARG A 123 3.40 2.76 5.00
N TRP A 124 4.49 1.99 5.01
CA TRP A 124 4.81 1.06 3.93
C TRP A 124 3.83 -0.11 3.86
N TYR A 125 3.33 -0.57 5.01
CA TYR A 125 2.26 -1.56 5.07
C TYR A 125 0.99 -1.05 4.38
N ASP A 126 0.50 0.13 4.75
CA ASP A 126 -0.69 0.75 4.14
C ASP A 126 -0.50 0.95 2.62
N ILE A 127 0.68 1.41 2.17
CA ILE A 127 1.00 1.53 0.73
C ILE A 127 0.95 0.16 0.04
N SER A 128 1.51 -0.89 0.66
CA SER A 128 1.53 -2.23 0.07
C SER A 128 0.11 -2.80 -0.08
N ILE A 129 -0.76 -2.59 0.92
CA ILE A 129 -2.17 -2.99 0.89
C ILE A 129 -2.91 -2.21 -0.20
N ASP A 130 -2.68 -0.90 -0.31
CA ASP A 130 -3.28 -0.06 -1.35
C ASP A 130 -2.90 -0.52 -2.76
N LYS A 131 -1.61 -0.77 -3.03
CA LYS A 131 -1.17 -1.24 -4.35
C LYS A 131 -1.70 -2.64 -4.64
N ARG A 132 -1.74 -3.54 -3.65
CA ARG A 132 -2.35 -4.88 -3.81
C ARG A 132 -3.83 -4.78 -4.17
N ALA A 133 -4.58 -3.92 -3.48
CA ALA A 133 -5.98 -3.67 -3.78
C ALA A 133 -6.15 -3.16 -5.23
N HIS A 134 -5.30 -2.23 -5.67
CA HIS A 134 -5.31 -1.74 -7.05
C HIS A 134 -5.12 -2.86 -8.09
N ILE A 135 -4.16 -3.76 -7.86
CA ILE A 135 -3.93 -4.91 -8.75
C ILE A 135 -5.17 -5.81 -8.79
N VAL A 136 -5.76 -6.11 -7.64
CA VAL A 136 -6.97 -6.95 -7.54
C VAL A 136 -8.16 -6.29 -8.23
N GLU A 137 -8.39 -4.98 -8.01
CA GLU A 137 -9.47 -4.22 -8.65
C GLU A 137 -9.42 -4.31 -10.18
N ARG A 138 -8.21 -4.34 -10.75
CA ARG A 138 -8.00 -4.39 -12.21
C ARG A 138 -8.01 -5.82 -12.77
N ASN A 139 -7.56 -6.80 -11.99
CA ASN A 139 -7.46 -8.20 -12.41
C ASN A 139 -8.68 -9.05 -12.04
N LEU A 140 -9.61 -8.53 -11.23
CA LEU A 140 -10.83 -9.27 -10.86
C LEU A 140 -11.67 -9.64 -12.09
N ALA A 141 -11.61 -8.87 -13.18
CA ALA A 141 -12.31 -9.22 -14.43
C ALA A 141 -11.82 -10.54 -15.04
N LEU A 142 -10.54 -10.88 -14.87
CA LEU A 142 -9.94 -12.12 -15.38
C LEU A 142 -10.35 -13.35 -14.57
N VAL A 143 -10.62 -13.18 -13.28
CA VAL A 143 -11.02 -14.29 -12.38
C VAL A 143 -12.44 -14.77 -12.69
N LEU A 144 -13.23 -13.94 -13.36
CA LEU A 144 -14.67 -14.13 -13.56
C LEU A 144 -15.04 -14.46 -15.01
N ALA A 145 -14.06 -14.47 -15.90
CA ALA A 145 -14.24 -14.68 -17.33
C ALA A 145 -14.41 -16.17 -17.68
#